data_AF-A0A257PVN3-F1
#
_entry.id   AF-A0A257PVN3-F1
#
_cell.length_a   1.000
_cell.length_b   1.000
_cell.length_c   1.000
_cell.angle_alpha   90.00
_cell.angle_beta   90.00
_cell.angle_gamma   90.00
#
_symmetry.space_group_name_H-M   'P 1'
#
loop_
_entity.id
_entity.type
_entity.pdbx_description
1 polymer ?
#
loop_
_entity_poly.entity_id
_entity_poly.type
_entity_poly.pdbx_seq_one_letter_code
_entity_poly.pdbx_strand_id
1 'polypeptide(L)'
;MSPAAVSLGAWTAFAELVGPALGVMLVIGLATGVLQTATQVREASVPFIVKLAGLAALTSVAGPWMMQGVEGYATHLFLAIPGLLHG
;
A
#
# COMPACT_ATOMS: atom_id res chain seq x y z
N MET A 1 0.93 22.90 -13.65
CA MET A 1 0.09 21.74 -13.26
C MET A 1 -1.25 22.26 -12.77
N SER A 2 -2.37 21.74 -13.24
CA SER A 2 -3.68 22.13 -12.69
C SER A 2 -3.88 21.53 -11.30
N PRO A 3 -4.64 22.17 -10.38
CA PRO A 3 -4.92 21.63 -9.05
C PRO A 3 -5.50 20.21 -9.07
N ALA A 4 -6.31 19.89 -10.08
CA ALA A 4 -6.90 18.56 -10.26
C ALA A 4 -5.87 17.49 -10.66
N ALA A 5 -4.84 17.84 -11.42
CA ALA A 5 -3.78 16.90 -11.79
C ALA A 5 -2.91 16.51 -10.59
N VAL A 6 -2.67 17.47 -9.69
CA VAL A 6 -1.93 17.23 -8.44
C VAL A 6 -2.70 16.28 -7.54
N SER A 7 -4.00 16.52 -7.31
CA SER A 7 -4.80 15.63 -6.46
C SER A 7 -4.91 14.22 -7.03
N LEU A 8 -5.17 14.08 -8.34
CA LEU A 8 -5.26 12.76 -8.99
C LEU A 8 -3.94 11.99 -8.92
N GLY A 9 -2.81 12.68 -9.14
CA GLY A 9 -1.48 12.08 -8.99
C GLY A 9 -1.20 11.59 -7.57
N ALA A 10 -1.63 12.35 -6.55
CA ALA A 10 -1.50 11.93 -5.16
C ALA A 10 -2.35 10.68 -4.84
N TRP A 11 -3.59 10.62 -5.31
CA TRP A 11 -4.48 9.48 -5.08
C TRP A 11 -4.00 8.19 -5.76
N THR A 12 -3.45 8.31 -6.97
CA THR A 12 -2.89 7.16 -7.71
C THR A 12 -1.63 6.63 -7.04
N ALA A 13 -0.68 7.50 -6.68
CA ALA A 13 0.52 7.12 -5.94
C ALA A 13 0.18 6.46 -4.59
N PHE A 14 -0.84 6.98 -3.89
CA PHE A 14 -1.33 6.36 -2.66
C PHE A 14 -1.91 4.97 -2.91
N ALA A 15 -2.76 4.80 -3.92
CA ALA A 15 -3.38 3.52 -4.24
C ALA A 15 -2.34 2.44 -4.61
N GLU A 16 -1.28 2.80 -5.33
CA GLU A 16 -0.17 1.89 -5.66
C GLU A 16 0.63 1.49 -4.40
N LEU A 17 0.84 2.44 -3.48
CA LEU A 17 1.57 2.19 -2.24
C LEU A 17 0.81 1.26 -1.28
N VAL A 18 -0.46 1.54 -1.00
CA VAL A 18 -1.23 0.76 0.00
C VAL A 18 -2.09 -0.36 -0.58
N GLY A 19 -2.45 -0.30 -1.86
CA GLY A 19 -3.36 -1.25 -2.49
C GLY A 19 -2.96 -2.72 -2.30
N PRO A 20 -1.71 -3.11 -2.62
CA PRO A 20 -1.24 -4.48 -2.45
C PRO A 20 -1.27 -4.96 -0.99
N ALA A 21 -0.88 -4.08 -0.05
CA ALA A 21 -0.91 -4.37 1.37
C ALA A 21 -2.31 -4.58 1.91
N LEU A 22 -3.26 -3.73 1.51
CA LEU A 22 -4.66 -3.87 1.88
C LEU A 22 -5.26 -5.18 1.36
N GLY A 23 -4.99 -5.53 0.10
CA GLY A 23 -5.46 -6.77 -0.50
C GLY A 23 -4.95 -8.01 0.24
N VAL A 24 -3.64 -8.08 0.49
CA VAL A 24 -3.04 -9.21 1.20
C VAL A 24 -3.54 -9.30 2.64
N MET A 25 -3.58 -8.18 3.37
CA MET A 25 -4.03 -8.17 4.77
C MET A 25 -5.51 -8.50 4.90
N LEU A 26 -6.34 -8.13 3.92
CA LEU A 26 -7.76 -8.51 3.87
C LEU A 26 -7.91 -10.02 3.74
N VAL A 27 -7.21 -10.63 2.78
CA VAL A 27 -7.26 -12.10 2.56
C VAL A 27 -6.78 -12.85 3.79
N ILE A 28 -5.65 -12.44 4.38
CA ILE A 28 -5.11 -13.08 5.59
C ILE A 28 -6.07 -12.90 6.77
N GLY A 29 -6.59 -11.70 6.98
CA GLY A 29 -7.52 -11.41 8.07
C GLY A 29 -8.80 -12.24 7.97
N LEU A 30 -9.35 -12.36 6.76
CA LEU A 30 -10.52 -13.19 6.49
C LEU A 30 -10.21 -14.67 6.73
N ALA A 31 -9.14 -15.19 6.13
CA ALA A 31 -8.76 -16.60 6.24
C ALA A 31 -8.49 -17.02 7.69
N THR A 32 -7.72 -16.20 8.42
CA THR A 32 -7.41 -16.46 9.83
C THR A 32 -8.64 -16.33 10.72
N GLY A 33 -9.53 -15.36 10.48
CA GLY A 33 -10.78 -15.21 11.24
C GLY A 33 -11.74 -16.40 11.08
N VAL A 34 -11.87 -16.92 9.86
CA VAL A 34 -12.66 -18.14 9.58
C VAL A 34 -12.05 -19.34 10.29
N LEU A 35 -10.73 -19.54 10.18
CA LEU A 35 -10.02 -20.64 10.84
C LEU A 35 -10.19 -20.60 12.36
N GLN A 36 -9.99 -19.43 12.98
CA GLN A 36 -10.14 -19.25 14.43
C GLN A 36 -11.56 -19.59 14.91
N THR A 37 -12.57 -19.24 14.12
CA THR A 37 -13.97 -19.54 14.45
C THR A 37 -14.30 -21.02 14.25
N ALA A 38 -13.83 -21.61 13.15
CA ALA A 38 -14.12 -23.00 12.78
C ALA A 38 -13.44 -24.03 13.69
N THR A 39 -12.21 -23.77 14.13
CA THR A 39 -11.42 -24.69 14.97
C THR A 39 -11.46 -24.36 16.45
N GLN A 40 -12.16 -23.29 16.84
CA GLN A 40 -12.20 -22.76 18.21
C GLN A 40 -10.83 -22.34 18.78
N VAL A 41 -9.79 -22.22 17.95
CA VAL A 41 -8.47 -21.73 18.37
C VAL A 41 -8.50 -20.19 18.45
N ARG A 42 -8.42 -19.65 19.68
CA ARG A 42 -8.44 -18.20 19.95
C ARG A 42 -7.13 -17.70 20.53
N GLU A 43 -6.02 -18.21 20.01
CA GLU A 43 -4.70 -17.72 20.37
C GLU A 43 -4.36 -16.48 19.55
N ALA A 44 -3.99 -15.40 20.23
CA ALA A 44 -3.69 -14.12 19.58
C ALA A 44 -2.40 -14.15 18.72
N SER A 45 -1.51 -15.10 18.99
CA SER A 45 -0.21 -15.28 18.33
C SER A 45 -0.33 -15.80 16.89
N VAL A 46 -1.27 -16.69 16.61
CA VAL A 46 -1.46 -17.30 15.28
C VAL A 46 -1.73 -16.26 14.18
N PRO A 47 -2.75 -15.39 14.26
CA PRO A 47 -3.02 -14.41 13.21
C PRO A 47 -1.90 -13.37 13.10
N PHE A 48 -1.18 -13.09 14.19
CA PHE A 48 -0.03 -12.19 14.16
C PHE A 48 1.11 -12.75 13.30
N ILE A 49 1.50 -14.01 13.52
CA ILE A 49 2.56 -14.68 12.74
C ILE A 49 2.17 -14.75 11.26
N VAL A 50 0.93 -15.15 10.95
CA VAL A 50 0.47 -15.26 9.56
C VAL A 50 0.47 -13.90 8.86
N LYS A 51 0.02 -12.83 9.54
CA LYS A 51 0.07 -11.46 9.01
C LYS A 51 1.50 -10.99 8.78
N LEU A 52 2.41 -11.25 9.71
CA LEU A 52 3.82 -10.91 9.55
C LEU A 52 4.46 -11.61 8.35
N ALA A 53 4.23 -12.92 8.21
CA ALA A 53 4.72 -13.67 7.07
C ALA A 53 4.16 -13.12 5.74
N GLY A 54 2.87 -12.79 5.71
CA GLY A 54 2.24 -12.16 4.55
C GLY A 54 2.83 -10.79 4.21
N LEU A 55 3.10 -9.95 5.22
CA LEU A 55 3.72 -8.65 5.01
C LEU A 55 5.15 -8.79 4.49
N ALA A 56 5.94 -9.71 5.05
CA ALA A 56 7.31 -9.98 4.61
C ALA A 56 7.35 -10.48 3.17
N ALA A 57 6.46 -11.41 2.81
CA ALA A 57 6.34 -11.91 1.44
C ALA A 57 5.92 -10.79 0.47
N LEU A 58 4.94 -9.98 0.87
CA LEU A 58 4.47 -8.85 0.08
C LEU A 58 5.59 -7.84 -0.18
N THR A 59 6.28 -7.37 0.86
CA THR A 59 7.35 -6.37 0.69
C THR A 59 8.52 -6.92 -0.11
N SER A 60 8.81 -8.21 0.01
CA SER A 60 9.85 -8.87 -0.78
C SER A 60 9.55 -8.89 -2.28
N VAL A 61 8.28 -9.00 -2.68
CA VAL A 61 7.87 -9.12 -4.09
C VAL A 61 7.40 -7.79 -4.68
N ALA A 62 6.52 -7.09 -3.96
CA ALA A 62 5.85 -5.88 -4.43
C ALA A 62 6.50 -4.58 -3.91
N GLY A 63 7.48 -4.66 -3.01
CA GLY A 63 8.14 -3.49 -2.41
C GLY A 63 8.60 -2.44 -3.43
N PRO A 64 9.33 -2.81 -4.50
CA PRO A 64 9.75 -1.86 -5.52
C PRO A 64 8.57 -1.19 -6.23
N TRP A 65 7.54 -1.96 -6.61
CA TRP A 65 6.38 -1.42 -7.32
C TRP A 65 5.55 -0.45 -6.45
N MET A 66 5.41 -0.76 -5.16
CA MET A 66 4.71 0.11 -4.20
C MET A 66 5.37 1.49 -4.06
N MET A 67 6.69 1.60 -4.29
CA MET A 67 7.44 2.86 -4.16
C MET A 67 7.46 3.68 -5.46
N GLN A 68 7.40 3.03 -6.62
CA GLN A 68 7.51 3.68 -7.94
C GLN A 68 6.49 4.81 -8.14
N GLY A 69 5.24 4.62 -7.74
CA GLY A 69 4.19 5.64 -7.86
C GLY A 69 4.49 6.91 -7.07
N VAL A 70 4.97 6.74 -5.82
CA VAL A 70 5.31 7.85 -4.93
C VAL A 70 6.55 8.60 -5.43
N GLU A 71 7.58 7.86 -5.84
CA GLU A 71 8.80 8.46 -6.41
C GLU A 71 8.49 9.24 -7.69
N GLY A 72 7.75 8.65 -8.63
CA GLY A 72 7.37 9.30 -9.88
C GLY A 72 6.50 10.54 -9.66
N TYR A 73 5.54 10.47 -8.74
CA TYR A 73 4.72 11.63 -8.39
C TYR A 73 5.57 12.75 -7.75
N ALA A 74 6.47 12.41 -6.83
CA ALA A 74 7.37 13.37 -6.20
C ALA A 74 8.27 14.05 -7.24
N THR A 75 8.91 13.28 -8.12
CA THR A 75 9.76 13.82 -9.19
C THR A 75 9.00 14.78 -10.10
N HIS A 76 7.80 14.42 -10.55
CA HIS A 76 6.97 15.32 -11.36
C HIS A 76 6.62 16.61 -10.62
N LEU A 77 6.32 16.52 -9.31
CA LEU A 77 6.00 17.68 -8.51
C LEU A 77 7.20 18.62 -8.39
N PHE A 78 8.39 18.09 -8.09
CA PHE A 78 9.63 18.87 -7.99
C PHE A 78 9.99 19.55 -9.31
N LEU A 79 9.86 18.85 -10.44
CA LEU A 79 10.12 19.41 -11.77
C LEU A 79 9.10 20.48 -12.18
N ALA A 80 7.90 20.45 -11.60
CA ALA A 80 6.86 21.45 -11.87
C ALA A 80 7.08 22.77 -11.11
N ILE A 81 7.88 22.79 -10.03
CA ILE A 81 8.09 23.98 -9.17
C ILE A 81 8.65 25.20 -9.95
N PRO A 82 9.69 25.08 -10.78
CA PRO A 82 10.24 26.23 -11.52
C PRO A 82 9.23 26.90 -12.46
N GLY A 83 8.28 26.13 -13.00
CA GLY A 83 7.21 26.63 -13.86
C GLY A 83 6.05 27.29 -13.10
N LEU A 84 5.98 27.10 -11.78
CA LEU A 84 5.02 27.76 -10.88
C LEU A 84 5.57 29.07 -10.29
N LEU A 85 6.89 29.27 -10.34
CA LEU A 85 7.55 30.48 -9.84
C LEU A 85 7.72 31.56 -10.91
N HIS A 86 7.77 31.18 -12.20
CA HIS A 86 7.97 32.10 -13.33
C HIS A 86 6.66 32.45 -14.08
N GLY A 87 5.50 32.09 -13.56
CA GLY A 87 4.18 32.47 -14.07
C GLY A 87 3.25 32.83 -12.91
#